data_AF-A0A4Q7EHU7-F1
#
_entry.id   AF-A0A4Q7EHU7-F1
#
_cell.length_a   1.000
_cell.length_b   1.000
_cell.length_c   1.000
_cell.angle_alpha   90.00
_cell.angle_beta   90.00
_cell.angle_gamma   90.00
#
_symmetry.space_group_name_H-M   'P 1'
#
loop_
_entity.id
_entity.type
_entity.pdbx_description
1 polymer ?
#
loop_
_entity_poly.entity_id
_entity_poly.type
_entity_poly.pdbx_seq_one_letter_code
_entity_poly.pdbx_strand_id
1 'polypeptide(L)'
;MGTWIKETDKAVYLMDGNYYIDAIYKQPSSTNPLEEVANISTMKGWFQRPDKPGAMTIAVGTGAPEPEPKPDEPSKPPPIPELRGMQIRTTADTFFKLALKDSSQLTDKEKVFVDKGQTFDIQYYTNVGNSHWEIELLEPTIGDRQTTRWYVYVPHIELLTRILLTVTSDTLFKTEPKLSIDLPPEAKVFVKNGTQMRLLSFEPAASNHTKIELADASLGPNQRTTWYAYTPDVKILGQRQTLETVNDTIFKTKTIQSSQLPANEKVFVRNKTVFLLNSYLQPADMHVRVALQGAFLGPENRNTWYCFLPDIKISGTEIGNRPDDSNPSSGGQSPGDRGIAMQFPGFNGVYYSNNPIHPTNQFGQPGNFTWGEALHADPATGFYRRPSNAGVVYNILDMARVMEDIRRRYGNRPIRINSWYRDPVTNAAVGGASQSRHLTGDAIDFVVPGIHPFDVFADLDPWWGNRGGLASSSVFTHIDMRGYRARWDYGY
;
A
#
# COMPACT_ATOMS: atom_id res chain seq x y z
N MET A 1 29.23 -23.35 4.65
CA MET A 1 29.87 -24.67 4.83
C MET A 1 28.88 -25.71 4.34
N GLY A 2 29.32 -26.81 3.72
CA GLY A 2 28.39 -27.87 3.32
C GLY A 2 27.77 -28.58 4.53
N THR A 3 26.75 -29.39 4.29
CA THR A 3 26.19 -30.25 5.36
C THR A 3 27.24 -31.26 5.85
N TRP A 4 26.98 -31.91 6.98
CA TRP A 4 27.82 -32.98 7.52
C TRP A 4 26.97 -33.97 8.33
N ILE A 5 27.49 -35.16 8.60
CA ILE A 5 26.75 -36.20 9.35
C ILE A 5 27.26 -36.24 10.80
N LYS A 6 26.35 -36.28 11.77
CA LYS A 6 26.71 -36.56 13.17
C LYS A 6 26.01 -37.84 13.62
N GLU A 7 26.78 -38.82 14.06
CA GLU A 7 26.25 -40.01 14.72
C GLU A 7 26.43 -39.87 16.24
N THR A 8 25.38 -40.22 16.98
CA THR A 8 25.30 -40.20 18.45
C THR A 8 24.70 -41.50 18.94
N ASP A 9 24.63 -41.68 20.25
CA ASP A 9 24.00 -42.85 20.88
C ASP A 9 22.53 -43.05 20.49
N LYS A 10 21.80 -42.04 20.00
CA LYS A 10 20.37 -42.20 19.65
C LYS A 10 20.07 -42.20 18.16
N ALA A 11 20.86 -41.52 17.35
CA ALA A 11 20.54 -41.34 15.94
C ALA A 11 21.76 -40.98 15.08
N VAL A 12 21.55 -41.01 13.77
CA VAL A 12 22.42 -40.38 12.79
C VAL A 12 21.72 -39.15 12.24
N TYR A 13 22.34 -37.98 12.34
CA TYR A 13 21.80 -36.68 11.97
C TYR A 13 22.48 -36.13 10.72
N LEU A 14 21.70 -35.50 9.83
CA LEU A 14 22.22 -34.59 8.82
C LEU A 14 22.25 -33.18 9.40
N MET A 15 23.44 -32.62 9.52
CA MET A 15 23.71 -31.35 10.19
C MET A 15 23.86 -30.20 9.19
N ASP A 16 23.30 -29.05 9.55
CA ASP A 16 23.53 -27.75 8.91
C ASP A 16 23.88 -26.72 9.99
N GLY A 17 25.15 -26.28 10.02
CA GLY A 17 25.69 -25.54 11.16
C GLY A 17 25.65 -26.36 12.45
N ASN A 18 25.03 -25.80 13.49
CA ASN A 18 24.90 -26.42 14.81
C ASN A 18 23.58 -27.20 15.01
N TYR A 19 22.73 -27.29 13.99
CA TYR A 19 21.41 -27.90 14.07
C TYR A 19 21.27 -29.06 13.11
N TYR A 20 20.38 -30.01 13.40
CA TYR A 20 20.04 -31.06 12.43
C TYR A 20 18.85 -30.66 11.55
N ILE A 21 18.89 -31.10 10.29
CA ILE A 21 17.82 -30.90 9.30
C ILE A 21 17.13 -32.22 8.92
N ASP A 22 17.74 -33.36 9.25
CA ASP A 22 17.14 -34.70 9.12
C ASP A 22 17.79 -35.67 10.12
N ALA A 23 17.10 -36.74 10.51
CA ALA A 23 17.57 -37.71 11.50
C ALA A 23 17.11 -39.14 11.20
N ILE A 24 18.00 -40.10 11.45
CA ILE A 24 17.77 -41.54 11.35
C ILE A 24 17.96 -42.14 12.73
N TYR A 25 16.85 -42.42 13.41
CA TYR A 25 16.90 -42.99 14.76
C TYR A 25 17.35 -44.44 14.74
N LYS A 26 18.20 -44.78 15.70
CA LYS A 26 18.64 -46.14 15.93
C LYS A 26 17.59 -46.93 16.70
N GLN A 27 17.62 -48.24 16.53
CA GLN A 27 16.78 -49.19 17.26
C GLN A 27 17.66 -50.34 17.77
N PRO A 28 17.35 -50.98 18.91
CA PRO A 28 18.13 -52.11 19.39
C PRO A 28 18.20 -53.26 18.38
N SER A 29 19.37 -53.90 18.27
CA SER A 29 19.52 -55.12 17.47
C SER A 29 18.74 -56.28 18.09
N SER A 30 18.04 -57.06 17.26
CA SER A 30 17.29 -58.24 17.71
C SER A 30 18.17 -59.44 18.09
N THR A 31 19.47 -59.36 17.82
CA THR A 31 20.42 -60.48 17.98
C THR A 31 21.58 -60.18 18.93
N ASN A 32 21.86 -58.90 19.21
CA ASN A 32 22.88 -58.49 20.16
C ASN A 32 22.39 -57.28 20.99
N PRO A 33 22.19 -57.42 22.31
CA PRO A 33 21.69 -56.34 23.16
C PRO A 33 22.66 -55.16 23.33
N LEU A 34 23.92 -55.29 22.89
CA LEU A 34 24.91 -54.22 22.88
C LEU A 34 24.98 -53.47 21.54
N GLU A 35 24.18 -53.88 20.55
CA GLU A 35 24.16 -53.27 19.22
C GLU A 35 22.88 -52.48 18.97
N GLU A 36 23.03 -51.46 18.14
CA GLU A 36 21.92 -50.68 17.61
C GLU A 36 21.98 -50.66 16.08
N VAL A 37 20.81 -50.63 15.45
CA VAL A 37 20.61 -50.69 14.01
C VAL A 37 19.92 -49.41 13.55
N ALA A 38 20.48 -48.76 12.52
CA ALA A 38 19.87 -47.62 11.85
C ALA A 38 19.50 -47.99 10.40
N ASN A 39 18.31 -47.62 9.94
CA ASN A 39 17.93 -47.79 8.54
C ASN A 39 18.52 -46.66 7.69
N ILE A 40 19.70 -46.91 7.11
CA ILE A 40 20.45 -45.91 6.34
C ILE A 40 19.92 -45.67 4.92
N SER A 41 18.82 -46.29 4.51
CA SER A 41 18.28 -46.12 3.14
C SER A 41 17.94 -44.67 2.82
N THR A 42 17.55 -43.87 3.82
CA THR A 42 17.26 -42.44 3.71
C THR A 42 18.50 -41.60 3.41
N MET A 43 19.71 -42.06 3.77
CA MET A 43 20.97 -41.36 3.48
C MET A 43 21.24 -41.19 1.98
N LYS A 44 20.64 -42.05 1.14
CA LYS A 44 20.70 -41.88 -0.32
C LYS A 44 20.21 -40.48 -0.73
N GLY A 45 19.15 -39.98 -0.09
CA GLY A 45 18.65 -38.63 -0.32
C GLY A 45 19.67 -37.57 0.10
N TRP A 46 20.38 -37.78 1.22
CA TRP A 46 21.38 -36.83 1.73
C TRP A 46 22.56 -36.67 0.76
N PHE A 47 23.07 -37.77 0.20
CA PHE A 47 24.20 -37.75 -0.71
C PHE A 47 23.88 -37.25 -2.12
N GLN A 48 22.59 -37.16 -2.47
CA GLN A 48 22.12 -36.59 -3.74
C GLN A 48 21.91 -35.06 -3.67
N ARG A 49 22.00 -34.45 -2.49
CA ARG A 49 21.81 -33.00 -2.33
C ARG A 49 22.94 -32.19 -3.00
N PRO A 50 22.66 -30.96 -3.46
CA PRO A 50 23.71 -30.05 -3.97
C PRO A 50 24.79 -29.72 -2.93
N ASP A 51 24.42 -29.69 -1.65
CA ASP A 51 25.27 -29.41 -0.49
C ASP A 51 25.61 -30.68 0.31
N LYS A 52 25.62 -31.85 -0.36
CA LYS A 52 25.80 -33.19 0.22
C LYS A 52 26.86 -33.24 1.34
N PRO A 53 26.66 -34.09 2.36
CA PRO A 53 27.54 -34.10 3.49
C PRO A 53 28.97 -34.50 3.11
N GLY A 54 29.94 -33.68 3.51
CA GLY A 54 31.36 -33.87 3.18
C GLY A 54 32.18 -34.54 4.28
N ALA A 55 31.62 -34.65 5.49
CA ALA A 55 32.28 -35.22 6.66
C ALA A 55 31.27 -35.91 7.57
N MET A 56 31.77 -36.83 8.41
CA MET A 56 30.98 -37.50 9.44
C MET A 56 31.73 -37.46 10.78
N THR A 57 31.01 -37.11 11.85
CA THR A 57 31.47 -37.24 13.24
C THR A 57 30.76 -38.41 13.89
N ILE A 58 31.48 -39.22 14.65
CA ILE A 58 30.97 -40.41 15.34
C ILE A 58 31.22 -40.21 16.84
N ALA A 59 30.15 -40.19 17.64
CA ALA A 59 30.20 -39.81 19.06
C ALA A 59 29.48 -40.86 19.92
N VAL A 60 30.00 -42.09 19.92
CA VAL A 60 29.47 -43.23 20.67
C VAL A 60 29.92 -43.17 22.14
N GLY A 61 28.97 -43.35 23.07
CA GLY A 61 29.19 -43.46 24.52
C GLY A 61 29.58 -42.14 25.20
N THR A 62 29.30 -40.99 24.56
CA THR A 62 29.77 -39.69 25.04
C THR A 62 28.84 -39.04 26.05
N GLY A 63 27.57 -39.48 26.14
CA GLY A 63 26.56 -38.89 27.01
C GLY A 63 26.23 -37.43 26.69
N ALA A 64 26.69 -36.92 25.54
CA ALA A 64 26.45 -35.55 25.11
C ALA A 64 24.97 -35.35 24.73
N PRO A 65 24.42 -34.13 24.92
CA PRO A 65 23.07 -33.80 24.45
C PRO A 65 22.93 -34.03 22.94
N GLU A 66 21.74 -34.47 22.52
CA GLU A 66 21.43 -34.59 21.10
C GLU A 66 21.40 -33.21 20.43
N PRO A 67 21.77 -33.11 19.14
CA PRO A 67 21.59 -31.88 18.39
C PRO A 67 20.13 -31.44 18.36
N GLU A 68 19.91 -30.13 18.40
CA GLU A 68 18.58 -29.54 18.26
C GLU A 68 18.16 -29.48 16.78
N PRO A 69 16.86 -29.62 16.46
CA PRO A 69 16.36 -29.42 15.10
C PRO A 69 16.62 -27.99 14.66
N LYS A 70 16.91 -27.79 13.38
CA LYS A 70 17.08 -26.46 12.81
C LYS A 70 15.76 -25.69 12.99
N PRO A 71 15.78 -24.52 13.64
CA PRO A 71 14.59 -23.68 13.74
C PRO A 71 14.03 -23.43 12.35
N ASP A 72 12.72 -23.50 12.20
CA ASP A 72 12.07 -23.12 10.95
C ASP A 72 12.52 -21.69 10.60
N GLU A 73 13.04 -21.50 9.38
CA GLU A 73 13.08 -20.14 8.83
C GLU A 73 11.66 -19.57 8.92
N PRO A 74 11.45 -18.29 9.28
CA PRO A 74 10.13 -17.69 9.27
C PRO A 74 9.52 -18.02 7.92
N SER A 75 8.46 -18.83 7.95
CA SER A 75 7.97 -19.48 6.76
C SER A 75 7.79 -18.43 5.68
N LYS A 76 8.53 -18.57 4.58
CA LYS A 76 8.21 -17.81 3.39
C LYS A 76 6.72 -18.12 3.17
N PRO A 77 5.83 -17.11 3.16
CA PRO A 77 4.42 -17.36 3.05
C PRO A 77 4.21 -18.32 1.87
N PRO A 78 3.33 -19.33 1.99
CA PRO A 78 3.01 -20.19 0.86
C PRO A 78 2.78 -19.28 -0.36
N PRO A 79 3.23 -19.66 -1.57
CA PRO A 79 3.03 -18.83 -2.75
C PRO A 79 1.56 -18.45 -2.76
N ILE A 80 1.30 -17.17 -2.51
CA ILE A 80 -0.05 -16.77 -2.19
C ILE A 80 -0.82 -16.99 -3.48
N PRO A 81 -1.86 -17.86 -3.50
CA PRO A 81 -2.67 -18.07 -4.69
C PRO A 81 -3.02 -16.71 -5.23
N GLU A 82 -2.71 -16.42 -6.50
CA GLU A 82 -2.98 -15.11 -7.11
C GLU A 82 -4.37 -14.65 -6.64
N LEU A 83 -4.41 -13.59 -5.82
CA LEU A 83 -5.68 -13.09 -5.32
C LEU A 83 -6.42 -12.55 -6.54
N ARG A 84 -7.32 -13.37 -7.08
CA ARG A 84 -8.16 -12.99 -8.22
C ARG A 84 -9.13 -11.87 -7.84
N GLY A 85 -9.42 -11.70 -6.54
CA GLY A 85 -10.31 -10.67 -5.99
C GLY A 85 -10.09 -10.38 -4.51
N MET A 86 -11.15 -9.97 -3.81
CA MET A 86 -11.19 -9.90 -2.34
C MET A 86 -11.56 -11.26 -1.77
N GLN A 87 -11.10 -11.56 -0.55
CA GLN A 87 -11.51 -12.76 0.16
C GLN A 87 -11.85 -12.42 1.60
N ILE A 88 -12.80 -13.15 2.18
CA ILE A 88 -13.08 -13.15 3.61
C ILE A 88 -12.88 -14.53 4.21
N ARG A 89 -12.52 -14.59 5.49
CA ARG A 89 -12.46 -15.84 6.27
C ARG A 89 -13.28 -15.71 7.55
N THR A 90 -14.02 -16.75 7.92
CA THR A 90 -14.70 -16.79 9.22
C THR A 90 -13.72 -17.08 10.34
N THR A 91 -13.72 -16.25 11.39
CA THR A 91 -12.84 -16.39 12.56
C THR A 91 -13.53 -17.10 13.74
N ALA A 92 -14.85 -17.22 13.68
CA ALA A 92 -15.71 -17.96 14.59
C ALA A 92 -16.91 -18.53 13.81
N ASP A 93 -17.59 -19.50 14.40
CA ASP A 93 -18.87 -20.01 13.90
C ASP A 93 -19.87 -18.86 13.82
N THR A 94 -20.56 -18.75 12.68
CA THR A 94 -21.39 -17.57 12.42
C THR A 94 -22.55 -17.88 11.47
N PHE A 95 -23.41 -16.88 11.26
CA PHE A 95 -24.48 -16.94 10.28
C PHE A 95 -24.30 -15.88 9.22
N PHE A 96 -24.36 -16.30 7.96
CA PHE A 96 -24.54 -15.39 6.83
C PHE A 96 -26.05 -15.19 6.65
N LYS A 97 -26.50 -13.95 6.55
CA LYS A 97 -27.93 -13.58 6.64
C LYS A 97 -28.42 -12.85 5.40
N LEU A 98 -29.70 -13.01 5.07
CA LEU A 98 -30.35 -12.26 3.99
C LEU A 98 -30.92 -10.90 4.44
N ALA A 99 -30.93 -10.64 5.75
CA ALA A 99 -31.38 -9.38 6.31
C ALA A 99 -30.57 -8.97 7.55
N LEU A 100 -30.52 -7.67 7.83
CA LEU A 100 -29.95 -7.07 9.05
C LEU A 100 -30.87 -7.26 10.27
N LYS A 101 -31.23 -8.52 10.57
CA LYS A 101 -31.93 -8.90 11.80
C LYS A 101 -31.04 -9.80 12.64
N ASP A 102 -31.41 -9.96 13.91
CA ASP A 102 -30.81 -10.97 14.76
C ASP A 102 -31.05 -12.38 14.17
N SER A 103 -30.05 -13.26 14.20
CA SER A 103 -30.19 -14.62 13.64
C SER A 103 -31.30 -15.43 14.31
N SER A 104 -31.64 -15.12 15.56
CA SER A 104 -32.77 -15.73 16.27
C SER A 104 -34.14 -15.35 15.69
N GLN A 105 -34.22 -14.22 14.99
CA GLN A 105 -35.43 -13.71 14.34
C GLN A 105 -35.53 -14.10 12.86
N LEU A 106 -34.54 -14.83 12.35
CA LEU A 106 -34.47 -15.28 10.97
C LEU A 106 -34.79 -16.77 10.89
N THR A 107 -35.61 -17.13 9.91
CA THR A 107 -35.88 -18.52 9.57
C THR A 107 -34.62 -19.17 9.01
N ASP A 108 -34.57 -20.51 8.99
CA ASP A 108 -33.46 -21.24 8.34
C ASP A 108 -33.38 -20.94 6.85
N LYS A 109 -34.47 -20.45 6.24
CA LYS A 109 -34.49 -19.93 4.85
C LYS A 109 -33.85 -18.56 4.69
N GLU A 110 -33.51 -17.85 5.75
CA GLU A 110 -32.97 -16.48 5.70
C GLU A 110 -31.54 -16.38 6.24
N LYS A 111 -30.99 -17.49 6.74
CA LYS A 111 -29.63 -17.58 7.23
C LYS A 111 -28.97 -18.88 6.80
N VAL A 112 -27.64 -18.90 6.75
CA VAL A 112 -26.85 -20.11 6.57
C VAL A 112 -25.77 -20.12 7.63
N PHE A 113 -25.66 -21.24 8.34
CA PHE A 113 -24.59 -21.45 9.31
C PHE A 113 -23.28 -21.67 8.57
N VAL A 114 -22.22 -21.05 9.05
CA VAL A 114 -20.89 -21.09 8.45
C VAL A 114 -19.89 -21.39 9.56
N ASP A 115 -19.19 -22.52 9.42
CA ASP A 115 -18.16 -22.93 10.37
C ASP A 115 -17.00 -21.94 10.39
N LYS A 116 -16.31 -21.86 11.53
CA LYS A 116 -15.02 -21.19 11.65
C LYS A 116 -14.01 -21.72 10.62
N GLY A 117 -13.25 -20.82 10.01
CA GLY A 117 -12.14 -21.12 9.11
C GLY A 117 -12.49 -21.19 7.62
N GLN A 118 -13.79 -21.13 7.28
CA GLN A 118 -14.22 -21.10 5.88
C GLN A 118 -13.81 -19.79 5.20
N THR A 119 -13.38 -19.88 3.96
CA THR A 119 -12.91 -18.74 3.14
C THR A 119 -13.79 -18.58 1.91
N PHE A 120 -14.14 -17.34 1.59
CA PHE A 120 -15.01 -17.00 0.46
C PHE A 120 -14.40 -15.88 -0.37
N ASP A 121 -14.40 -16.04 -1.69
CA ASP A 121 -14.12 -14.96 -2.62
C ASP A 121 -15.29 -13.98 -2.68
N ILE A 122 -15.01 -12.70 -2.50
CA ILE A 122 -15.99 -11.62 -2.61
C ILE A 122 -15.57 -10.65 -3.71
N GLN A 123 -16.55 -10.07 -4.37
CA GLN A 123 -16.36 -9.02 -5.35
C GLN A 123 -16.10 -7.67 -4.66
N TYR A 124 -16.93 -7.35 -3.67
CA TYR A 124 -16.87 -6.12 -2.89
C TYR A 124 -17.62 -6.29 -1.57
N TYR A 125 -17.45 -5.32 -0.68
CA TYR A 125 -18.28 -5.16 0.50
C TYR A 125 -18.73 -3.71 0.67
N THR A 126 -19.87 -3.54 1.33
CA THR A 126 -20.40 -2.23 1.73
C THR A 126 -20.51 -2.20 3.25
N ASN A 127 -19.94 -1.16 3.86
CA ASN A 127 -20.08 -0.97 5.30
C ASN A 127 -21.46 -0.37 5.62
N VAL A 128 -22.36 -1.21 6.13
CA VAL A 128 -23.76 -0.86 6.45
C VAL A 128 -23.96 -0.45 7.91
N GLY A 129 -22.88 -0.40 8.72
CA GLY A 129 -22.93 -0.07 10.13
C GLY A 129 -23.40 -1.22 11.03
N ASN A 130 -23.57 -0.95 12.35
CA ASN A 130 -23.99 -1.93 13.36
C ASN A 130 -23.15 -3.24 13.36
N SER A 131 -21.84 -3.12 13.14
CA SER A 131 -20.91 -4.26 13.06
C SER A 131 -21.25 -5.26 11.95
N HIS A 132 -21.87 -4.82 10.86
CA HIS A 132 -22.20 -5.65 9.71
C HIS A 132 -21.65 -5.08 8.40
N TRP A 133 -21.29 -6.00 7.50
CA TRP A 133 -21.06 -5.71 6.08
C TRP A 133 -22.16 -6.37 5.25
N GLU A 134 -22.58 -5.68 4.18
CA GLU A 134 -23.22 -6.33 3.03
C GLU A 134 -22.09 -6.75 2.08
N ILE A 135 -21.99 -8.03 1.77
CA ILE A 135 -20.99 -8.58 0.85
C ILE A 135 -21.67 -9.12 -0.41
N GLU A 136 -20.92 -9.14 -1.50
CA GLU A 136 -21.27 -9.83 -2.73
C GLU A 136 -20.21 -10.89 -3.02
N LEU A 137 -20.58 -12.17 -2.99
CA LEU A 137 -19.70 -13.29 -3.33
C LEU A 137 -19.34 -13.27 -4.82
N LEU A 138 -18.16 -13.78 -5.15
CA LEU A 138 -17.72 -13.93 -6.55
C LEU A 138 -18.57 -14.95 -7.31
N GLU A 139 -18.83 -16.10 -6.70
CA GLU A 139 -19.70 -17.15 -7.23
C GLU A 139 -20.78 -17.49 -6.18
N PRO A 140 -22.02 -17.82 -6.60
CA PRO A 140 -23.05 -18.27 -5.68
C PRO A 140 -22.64 -19.62 -5.10
N THR A 141 -22.65 -19.75 -3.77
CA THR A 141 -22.94 -20.99 -3.01
C THR A 141 -22.46 -20.84 -1.57
N ILE A 142 -23.42 -20.70 -0.66
CA ILE A 142 -23.23 -21.04 0.76
C ILE A 142 -24.45 -21.87 1.14
N GLY A 143 -24.24 -23.15 1.43
CA GLY A 143 -25.33 -24.15 1.50
C GLY A 143 -26.09 -24.26 0.17
N ASP A 144 -27.39 -24.52 0.22
CA ASP A 144 -28.25 -24.74 -0.96
C ASP A 144 -28.72 -23.45 -1.65
N ARG A 145 -28.01 -22.33 -1.45
CA ARG A 145 -28.47 -20.99 -1.84
C ARG A 145 -27.78 -20.49 -3.10
N GLN A 146 -28.60 -19.90 -3.97
CA GLN A 146 -28.18 -19.35 -5.27
C GLN A 146 -27.93 -17.83 -5.22
N THR A 147 -27.96 -17.21 -4.03
CA THR A 147 -27.66 -15.77 -3.88
C THR A 147 -26.19 -15.54 -3.56
N THR A 148 -25.63 -14.52 -4.18
CA THR A 148 -24.28 -13.99 -3.93
C THR A 148 -24.28 -12.89 -2.87
N ARG A 149 -25.43 -12.28 -2.58
CA ARG A 149 -25.54 -11.20 -1.59
C ARG A 149 -25.83 -11.71 -0.19
N TRP A 150 -25.04 -11.25 0.79
CA TRP A 150 -25.17 -11.63 2.20
C TRP A 150 -24.84 -10.49 3.16
N TYR A 151 -25.44 -10.52 4.34
CA TYR A 151 -25.01 -9.75 5.50
C TYR A 151 -24.17 -10.64 6.41
N VAL A 152 -22.99 -10.14 6.77
CA VAL A 152 -22.04 -10.83 7.65
C VAL A 152 -21.74 -10.01 8.89
N TYR A 153 -21.55 -10.68 10.02
CA TYR A 153 -21.20 -10.04 11.29
C TYR A 153 -19.68 -9.83 11.37
N VAL A 154 -19.25 -8.58 11.23
CA VAL A 154 -17.83 -8.20 11.07
C VAL A 154 -16.91 -8.76 12.16
N PRO A 155 -17.28 -8.82 13.45
CA PRO A 155 -16.42 -9.42 14.47
C PRO A 155 -16.08 -10.90 14.26
N HIS A 156 -16.83 -11.62 13.43
CA HIS A 156 -16.56 -13.03 13.08
C HIS A 156 -15.92 -13.17 11.69
N ILE A 157 -15.52 -12.07 11.06
CA ILE A 157 -15.01 -12.03 9.69
C ILE A 157 -13.64 -11.36 9.66
N GLU A 158 -12.72 -11.97 8.93
CA GLU A 158 -11.41 -11.45 8.59
C GLU A 158 -11.39 -11.15 7.08
N LEU A 159 -11.09 -9.90 6.67
CA LEU A 159 -10.81 -9.62 5.26
C LEU A 159 -9.36 -10.01 4.94
N LEU A 160 -9.20 -10.94 4.01
CA LEU A 160 -7.89 -11.40 3.55
C LEU A 160 -7.31 -10.40 2.55
N THR A 161 -6.42 -9.55 3.07
CA THR A 161 -5.59 -8.63 2.28
C THR A 161 -4.11 -9.02 2.39
N ARG A 162 -3.32 -8.60 1.41
CA ARG A 162 -1.86 -8.78 1.40
C ARG A 162 -1.12 -7.56 1.93
N ILE A 163 -1.83 -6.49 2.29
CA ILE A 163 -1.22 -5.35 2.96
C ILE A 163 -0.95 -5.76 4.40
N LEU A 164 0.33 -5.92 4.74
CA LEU A 164 0.80 -6.37 6.03
C LEU A 164 1.55 -5.24 6.73
N LEU A 165 1.04 -4.79 7.86
CA LEU A 165 1.78 -3.97 8.80
C LEU A 165 2.53 -4.88 9.75
N THR A 166 3.83 -4.65 9.90
CA THR A 166 4.68 -5.26 10.94
C THR A 166 5.14 -4.18 11.90
N VAL A 167 4.90 -4.36 13.19
CA VAL A 167 5.42 -3.51 14.24
C VAL A 167 6.90 -3.87 14.46
N THR A 168 7.79 -2.90 14.31
CA THR A 168 9.26 -3.07 14.37
C THR A 168 9.87 -2.65 15.71
N SER A 169 9.08 -2.00 16.56
CA SER A 169 9.42 -1.63 17.94
C SER A 169 8.15 -1.57 18.79
N ASP A 170 8.25 -1.82 20.09
CA ASP A 170 7.11 -1.68 21.02
C ASP A 170 6.52 -0.27 20.91
N THR A 171 5.21 -0.17 20.69
CA THR A 171 4.58 1.12 20.36
C THR A 171 3.15 1.23 20.91
N LEU A 172 2.57 2.41 20.74
CA LEU A 172 1.18 2.70 21.04
C LEU A 172 0.45 3.11 19.77
N PHE A 173 -0.59 2.36 19.42
CA PHE A 173 -1.58 2.80 18.46
C PHE A 173 -2.54 3.75 19.15
N LYS A 174 -2.90 4.84 18.48
CA LYS A 174 -3.65 5.95 19.09
C LYS A 174 -4.87 6.34 18.26
N THR A 175 -5.90 6.89 18.88
CA THR A 175 -7.08 7.39 18.15
C THR A 175 -6.81 8.72 17.45
N GLU A 176 -5.73 9.40 17.82
CA GLU A 176 -5.27 10.66 17.24
C GLU A 176 -3.74 10.68 17.18
N PRO A 177 -3.14 11.41 16.22
CA PRO A 177 -1.69 11.54 16.08
C PRO A 177 -1.12 12.55 17.10
N LYS A 178 -1.38 12.32 18.39
CA LYS A 178 -0.93 13.14 19.53
C LYS A 178 0.11 12.41 20.37
N LEU A 179 0.79 13.12 21.27
CA LEU A 179 1.66 12.47 22.25
C LEU A 179 0.81 11.57 23.16
N SER A 180 1.36 10.41 23.52
CA SER A 180 0.64 9.40 24.30
C SER A 180 0.23 9.89 25.70
N ILE A 181 0.93 10.89 26.25
CA ILE A 181 0.62 11.51 27.54
C ILE A 181 -0.65 12.38 27.48
N ASP A 182 -0.96 12.92 26.30
CA ASP A 182 -2.14 13.79 26.07
C ASP A 182 -3.41 12.98 25.76
N LEU A 183 -3.28 11.65 25.68
CA LEU A 183 -4.37 10.74 25.35
C LEU A 183 -4.77 9.90 26.56
N PRO A 184 -6.08 9.81 26.84
CA PRO A 184 -6.57 8.96 27.91
C PRO A 184 -6.33 7.47 27.58
N PRO A 185 -6.34 6.57 28.57
CA PRO A 185 -6.07 5.14 28.36
C PRO A 185 -6.90 4.48 27.26
N GLU A 186 -8.17 4.84 27.11
CA GLU A 186 -9.09 4.29 26.09
C GLU A 186 -8.80 4.77 24.66
N ALA A 187 -7.99 5.82 24.52
CA ALA A 187 -7.57 6.40 23.24
C ALA A 187 -6.24 5.82 22.73
N LYS A 188 -5.65 4.86 23.47
CA LYS A 188 -4.38 4.22 23.10
C LYS A 188 -4.41 2.72 23.38
N VAL A 189 -3.68 1.97 22.58
CA VAL A 189 -3.51 0.53 22.78
C VAL A 189 -2.05 0.16 22.55
N PHE A 190 -1.46 -0.58 23.49
CA PHE A 190 -0.11 -1.09 23.38
C PHE A 190 -0.05 -2.19 22.33
N VAL A 191 0.96 -2.11 21.45
CA VAL A 191 1.21 -3.11 20.43
C VAL A 191 2.68 -3.48 20.48
N LYS A 192 2.95 -4.78 20.63
CA LYS A 192 4.29 -5.31 20.87
C LYS A 192 5.10 -5.38 19.57
N ASN A 193 6.41 -5.22 19.68
CA ASN A 193 7.35 -5.52 18.61
C ASN A 193 7.11 -6.94 18.05
N GLY A 194 7.15 -7.05 16.72
CA GLY A 194 6.90 -8.28 15.97
C GLY A 194 5.42 -8.55 15.72
N THR A 195 4.49 -7.78 16.29
CA THR A 195 3.06 -7.91 15.96
C THR A 195 2.84 -7.61 14.48
N GLN A 196 2.12 -8.50 13.81
CA GLN A 196 1.72 -8.37 12.41
C GLN A 196 0.21 -8.24 12.30
N MET A 197 -0.25 -7.32 11.46
CA MET A 197 -1.68 -7.06 11.23
C MET A 197 -1.91 -6.77 9.76
N ARG A 198 -3.09 -7.10 9.25
CA ARG A 198 -3.44 -6.76 7.87
C ARG A 198 -4.19 -5.44 7.82
N LEU A 199 -3.99 -4.68 6.74
CA LEU A 199 -4.61 -3.37 6.57
C LEU A 199 -5.61 -3.36 5.40
N LEU A 200 -6.76 -2.72 5.61
CA LEU A 200 -7.69 -2.32 4.55
C LEU A 200 -7.13 -1.13 3.79
N SER A 201 -6.66 -0.14 4.54
CA SER A 201 -6.16 1.12 4.02
C SER A 201 -5.11 1.69 4.96
N PHE A 202 -4.27 2.56 4.41
CA PHE A 202 -3.37 3.39 5.17
C PHE A 202 -3.16 4.71 4.43
N GLU A 203 -3.03 5.81 5.18
CA GLU A 203 -2.68 7.11 4.64
C GLU A 203 -1.74 7.85 5.63
N PRO A 204 -0.86 8.72 5.13
CA PRO A 204 -0.06 9.58 5.99
C PRO A 204 -0.91 10.40 6.96
N ALA A 205 -0.34 10.73 8.12
CA ALA A 205 -0.95 11.62 9.11
C ALA A 205 0.11 12.50 9.79
N ALA A 206 -0.35 13.53 10.51
CA ALA A 206 0.52 14.46 11.23
C ALA A 206 1.46 13.76 12.22
N SER A 207 2.51 14.45 12.66
CA SER A 207 3.40 14.06 13.77
C SER A 207 4.11 12.72 13.57
N ASN A 208 4.40 12.38 12.31
CA ASN A 208 5.08 11.14 11.91
C ASN A 208 4.23 9.90 12.25
N HIS A 209 2.92 10.00 12.02
CA HIS A 209 1.97 8.90 12.15
C HIS A 209 1.48 8.46 10.78
N THR A 210 1.10 7.19 10.71
CA THR A 210 0.32 6.64 9.62
C THR A 210 -1.05 6.31 10.17
N LYS A 211 -2.10 6.86 9.56
CA LYS A 211 -3.46 6.44 9.85
C LYS A 211 -3.70 5.12 9.14
N ILE A 212 -4.08 4.11 9.90
CA ILE A 212 -4.29 2.74 9.43
C ILE A 212 -5.73 2.32 9.70
N GLU A 213 -6.24 1.46 8.85
CA GLU A 213 -7.47 0.72 9.07
C GLU A 213 -7.17 -0.77 9.02
N LEU A 214 -7.37 -1.45 10.15
CA LEU A 214 -7.13 -2.87 10.32
C LEU A 214 -8.19 -3.69 9.55
N ALA A 215 -7.75 -4.74 8.87
CA ALA A 215 -8.60 -5.62 8.06
C ALA A 215 -9.16 -6.80 8.84
N ASP A 216 -8.44 -7.25 9.84
CA ASP A 216 -8.66 -8.51 10.53
C ASP A 216 -8.56 -8.42 12.05
N ALA A 217 -8.53 -7.19 12.57
CA ALA A 217 -8.45 -6.94 14.00
C ALA A 217 -9.21 -5.69 14.42
N SER A 218 -9.79 -5.75 15.61
CA SER A 218 -10.25 -4.62 16.38
C SER A 218 -9.45 -4.56 17.67
N LEU A 219 -8.91 -3.39 17.99
CA LEU A 219 -8.05 -3.21 19.16
C LEU A 219 -8.70 -2.31 20.19
N GLY A 220 -8.15 -2.35 21.40
CA GLY A 220 -8.53 -1.50 22.52
C GLY A 220 -9.92 -1.80 23.10
N PRO A 221 -10.32 -1.08 24.15
CA PRO A 221 -11.57 -1.33 24.88
C PRO A 221 -12.82 -1.10 24.02
N ASN A 222 -12.71 -0.25 23.00
CA ASN A 222 -13.82 0.12 22.11
C ASN A 222 -13.86 -0.69 20.80
N GLN A 223 -13.02 -1.73 20.65
CA GLN A 223 -12.98 -2.60 19.47
C GLN A 223 -12.89 -1.80 18.15
N ARG A 224 -11.93 -0.88 18.06
CA ARG A 224 -11.74 -0.01 16.89
C ARG A 224 -10.85 -0.67 15.83
N THR A 225 -11.18 -0.45 14.56
CA THR A 225 -10.36 -0.85 13.41
C THR A 225 -9.44 0.27 12.92
N THR A 226 -9.79 1.54 13.16
CA THR A 226 -8.98 2.70 12.74
C THR A 226 -8.08 3.20 13.86
N TRP A 227 -6.79 3.37 13.57
CA TRP A 227 -5.76 3.84 14.49
C TRP A 227 -4.72 4.71 13.81
N TYR A 228 -3.95 5.47 14.58
CA TYR A 228 -2.73 6.15 14.18
C TYR A 228 -1.54 5.40 14.78
N ALA A 229 -0.75 4.78 13.92
CA ALA A 229 0.49 4.09 14.27
C ALA A 229 1.68 5.05 14.10
N TYR A 230 2.65 5.03 15.02
CA TYR A 230 3.86 5.84 14.85
C TYR A 230 4.68 5.26 13.71
N THR A 231 4.89 6.03 12.65
CA THR A 231 5.47 5.55 11.39
C THR A 231 6.85 4.90 11.58
N PRO A 232 7.77 5.44 12.39
CA PRO A 232 9.05 4.78 12.65
C PRO A 232 8.98 3.40 13.33
N ASP A 233 7.89 3.10 14.04
CA ASP A 233 7.72 1.83 14.75
C ASP A 233 6.99 0.77 13.90
N VAL A 234 6.66 1.07 12.65
CA VAL A 234 5.91 0.17 11.77
C VAL A 234 6.50 0.09 10.37
N LYS A 235 6.32 -1.07 9.74
CA LYS A 235 6.65 -1.31 8.34
C LYS A 235 5.44 -1.87 7.62
N ILE A 236 4.98 -1.19 6.57
CA ILE A 236 3.84 -1.63 5.77
C ILE A 236 4.36 -2.23 4.46
N LEU A 237 3.96 -3.48 4.20
CA LEU A 237 4.29 -4.24 3.00
C LEU A 237 3.03 -4.60 2.25
N GLY A 238 3.13 -4.76 0.93
CA GLY A 238 1.99 -5.02 0.07
C GLY A 238 1.34 -3.71 -0.36
N GLN A 239 1.31 -3.49 -1.67
CA GLN A 239 0.74 -2.26 -2.21
C GLN A 239 -0.54 -2.63 -2.95
N ARG A 240 -1.65 -2.04 -2.52
CA ARG A 240 -2.95 -2.25 -3.12
C ARG A 240 -3.72 -0.95 -3.05
N GLN A 241 -4.30 -0.56 -4.18
CA GLN A 241 -5.13 0.61 -4.28
C GLN A 241 -6.59 0.22 -4.03
N THR A 242 -7.28 1.03 -3.24
CA THR A 242 -8.72 0.90 -3.00
C THR A 242 -9.45 2.07 -3.66
N LEU A 243 -10.69 1.80 -4.06
CA LEU A 243 -11.69 2.83 -4.35
C LEU A 243 -12.81 2.69 -3.33
N GLU A 244 -13.10 3.77 -2.61
CA GLU A 244 -14.26 3.88 -1.72
C GLU A 244 -15.24 4.89 -2.31
N THR A 245 -16.53 4.54 -2.39
CA THR A 245 -17.59 5.51 -2.66
C THR A 245 -17.92 6.31 -1.41
N VAL A 246 -17.93 7.64 -1.51
CA VAL A 246 -18.28 8.54 -0.39
C VAL A 246 -19.69 9.11 -0.47
N ASN A 247 -20.34 8.95 -1.62
CA ASN A 247 -21.75 9.19 -1.86
C ASN A 247 -22.34 8.00 -2.64
N ASP A 248 -23.67 7.87 -2.62
CA ASP A 248 -24.36 7.02 -3.59
C ASP A 248 -24.08 7.56 -5.00
N THR A 249 -23.71 6.69 -5.93
CA THR A 249 -23.28 7.10 -7.27
C THR A 249 -23.63 6.10 -8.35
N ILE A 250 -23.37 6.46 -9.60
CA ILE A 250 -23.58 5.61 -10.77
C ILE A 250 -22.26 5.45 -11.52
N PHE A 251 -21.78 4.21 -11.59
CA PHE A 251 -20.68 3.84 -12.46
C PHE A 251 -21.22 3.64 -13.88
N LYS A 252 -20.47 4.13 -14.88
CA LYS A 252 -20.95 4.24 -16.26
C LYS A 252 -19.91 3.69 -17.25
N THR A 253 -20.35 3.23 -18.40
CA THR A 253 -19.45 2.84 -19.51
C THR A 253 -18.90 4.04 -20.29
N LYS A 254 -19.54 5.21 -20.16
CA LYS A 254 -19.20 6.46 -20.87
C LYS A 254 -19.40 7.68 -19.96
N THR A 255 -18.73 8.78 -20.26
CA THR A 255 -18.76 10.04 -19.49
C THR A 255 -19.97 10.93 -19.81
N ILE A 256 -21.12 10.35 -20.18
CA ILE A 256 -22.38 11.09 -20.43
C ILE A 256 -23.34 11.02 -19.23
N GLN A 257 -24.45 11.75 -19.29
CA GLN A 257 -25.44 11.75 -18.20
C GLN A 257 -26.05 10.35 -18.02
N SER A 258 -26.20 9.89 -16.78
CA SER A 258 -26.72 8.54 -16.50
C SER A 258 -28.14 8.31 -16.98
N SER A 259 -28.95 9.37 -17.12
CA SER A 259 -30.30 9.33 -17.71
C SER A 259 -30.29 8.99 -19.20
N GLN A 260 -29.21 9.29 -19.91
CA GLN A 260 -29.03 9.03 -21.34
C GLN A 260 -28.43 7.64 -21.62
N LEU A 261 -27.95 6.95 -20.57
CA LEU A 261 -27.39 5.61 -20.71
C LEU A 261 -28.48 4.54 -20.51
N PRO A 262 -28.50 3.50 -21.35
CA PRO A 262 -29.34 2.33 -21.11
C PRO A 262 -28.93 1.60 -19.83
N ALA A 263 -29.83 0.78 -19.29
CA ALA A 263 -29.63 0.12 -17.99
C ALA A 263 -28.41 -0.82 -17.94
N ASN A 264 -27.99 -1.41 -19.06
CA ASN A 264 -26.80 -2.26 -19.15
C ASN A 264 -25.48 -1.48 -19.18
N GLU A 265 -25.52 -0.17 -19.43
CA GLU A 265 -24.34 0.71 -19.51
C GLU A 265 -24.08 1.49 -18.20
N LYS A 266 -24.85 1.20 -17.15
CA LYS A 266 -24.71 1.85 -15.85
C LYS A 266 -24.99 0.89 -14.70
N VAL A 267 -24.36 1.15 -13.57
CA VAL A 267 -24.62 0.41 -12.34
C VAL A 267 -24.64 1.37 -11.16
N PHE A 268 -25.68 1.26 -10.32
CA PHE A 268 -25.77 2.01 -9.07
C PHE A 268 -24.82 1.40 -8.04
N VAL A 269 -24.08 2.25 -7.35
CA VAL A 269 -23.14 1.87 -6.30
C VAL A 269 -23.45 2.69 -5.07
N ARG A 270 -23.65 2.02 -3.94
CA ARG A 270 -23.99 2.67 -2.66
C ARG A 270 -22.77 3.40 -2.10
N ASN A 271 -23.02 4.37 -1.23
CA ASN A 271 -22.02 4.97 -0.36
C ASN A 271 -21.35 3.88 0.51
N LYS A 272 -20.07 4.05 0.82
CA LYS A 272 -19.22 3.16 1.63
C LYS A 272 -19.00 1.78 1.02
N THR A 273 -19.17 1.65 -0.28
CA THR A 273 -18.77 0.45 -1.03
C THR A 273 -17.28 0.55 -1.34
N VAL A 274 -16.54 -0.51 -1.01
CA VAL A 274 -15.09 -0.59 -1.22
C VAL A 274 -14.77 -1.59 -2.32
N PHE A 275 -13.96 -1.16 -3.29
CA PHE A 275 -13.40 -1.98 -4.36
C PHE A 275 -11.88 -2.00 -4.29
N LEU A 276 -11.30 -3.09 -4.79
CA LEU A 276 -9.88 -3.15 -5.06
C LEU A 276 -9.64 -2.82 -6.52
N LEU A 277 -8.63 -2.01 -6.75
CA LEU A 277 -8.28 -1.55 -8.08
C LEU A 277 -7.15 -2.40 -8.64
N ASN A 278 -7.34 -2.87 -9.88
CA ASN A 278 -6.25 -3.39 -10.69
C ASN A 278 -5.45 -2.23 -11.29
N SER A 279 -6.17 -1.21 -11.76
CA SER A 279 -5.58 0.01 -12.34
C SER A 279 -6.65 1.10 -12.45
N TYR A 280 -6.23 2.35 -12.60
CA TYR A 280 -7.08 3.43 -13.06
C TYR A 280 -6.31 4.35 -14.01
N LEU A 281 -7.03 5.03 -14.90
CA LEU A 281 -6.45 5.99 -15.83
C LEU A 281 -6.55 7.40 -15.29
N GLN A 282 -5.77 8.32 -15.86
CA GLN A 282 -5.99 9.75 -15.63
C GLN A 282 -7.41 10.15 -16.06
N PRO A 283 -8.07 11.04 -15.30
CA PRO A 283 -9.48 11.35 -15.49
C PRO A 283 -9.74 12.14 -16.77
N ALA A 284 -10.96 12.00 -17.29
CA ALA A 284 -11.54 12.82 -18.35
C ALA A 284 -12.97 13.20 -17.96
N ASP A 285 -13.38 14.45 -18.21
CA ASP A 285 -14.74 14.95 -17.95
C ASP A 285 -15.25 14.72 -16.51
N MET A 286 -14.42 14.96 -15.49
CA MET A 286 -14.70 14.67 -14.07
C MET A 286 -14.98 13.19 -13.75
N HIS A 287 -14.59 12.29 -14.63
CA HIS A 287 -14.67 10.85 -14.40
C HIS A 287 -13.29 10.21 -14.46
N VAL A 288 -13.07 9.23 -13.60
CA VAL A 288 -11.91 8.35 -13.68
C VAL A 288 -12.33 7.01 -14.27
N ARG A 289 -11.57 6.50 -15.23
CA ARG A 289 -11.78 5.13 -15.72
C ARG A 289 -11.00 4.18 -14.83
N VAL A 290 -11.69 3.24 -14.19
CA VAL A 290 -11.13 2.25 -13.27
C VAL A 290 -11.30 0.85 -13.83
N ALA A 291 -10.34 -0.03 -13.55
CA ALA A 291 -10.48 -1.47 -13.68
C ALA A 291 -10.49 -2.08 -12.28
N LEU A 292 -11.62 -2.68 -11.90
CA LEU A 292 -11.80 -3.34 -10.63
C LEU A 292 -11.10 -4.71 -10.65
N GLN A 293 -10.44 -5.04 -9.55
CA GLN A 293 -9.79 -6.34 -9.36
C GLN A 293 -10.80 -7.33 -8.77
N GLY A 294 -11.19 -8.33 -9.56
CA GLY A 294 -12.07 -9.41 -9.10
C GLY A 294 -13.53 -9.02 -8.86
N ALA A 295 -13.92 -7.79 -9.19
CA ALA A 295 -15.31 -7.35 -9.13
C ALA A 295 -15.85 -7.12 -10.54
N PHE A 296 -17.05 -7.65 -10.81
CA PHE A 296 -17.72 -7.54 -12.10
C PHE A 296 -19.15 -7.08 -11.87
N LEU A 297 -19.46 -5.87 -12.34
CA LEU A 297 -20.68 -5.17 -12.01
C LEU A 297 -21.63 -5.09 -13.20
N GLY A 298 -22.89 -4.79 -12.90
CA GLY A 298 -23.93 -4.52 -13.88
C GLY A 298 -24.39 -5.76 -14.67
N PRO A 299 -25.40 -5.60 -15.53
CA PRO A 299 -26.03 -6.72 -16.24
C PRO A 299 -25.10 -7.48 -17.18
N GLU A 300 -24.00 -6.86 -17.62
CA GLU A 300 -23.03 -7.44 -18.54
C GLU A 300 -21.73 -7.88 -17.86
N ASN A 301 -21.73 -7.94 -16.52
CA ASN A 301 -20.61 -8.47 -15.73
C ASN A 301 -19.26 -7.80 -16.07
N ARG A 302 -19.22 -6.46 -16.02
CA ARG A 302 -18.07 -5.64 -16.44
C ARG A 302 -17.19 -5.29 -15.26
N ASN A 303 -15.87 -5.37 -15.41
CA ASN A 303 -14.93 -4.90 -14.38
C ASN A 303 -14.39 -3.48 -14.63
N THR A 304 -14.75 -2.85 -15.75
CA THR A 304 -14.21 -1.54 -16.14
C THR A 304 -15.32 -0.50 -16.22
N TRP A 305 -15.13 0.63 -15.53
CA TRP A 305 -16.15 1.65 -15.35
C TRP A 305 -15.55 3.06 -15.32
N TYR A 306 -16.34 4.06 -15.70
CA TYR A 306 -16.13 5.47 -15.38
C TYR A 306 -16.87 5.80 -14.09
N CYS A 307 -16.13 6.33 -13.12
CA CYS A 307 -16.62 6.73 -11.81
C CYS A 307 -16.58 8.25 -11.68
N PHE A 308 -17.63 8.85 -11.13
CA PHE A 308 -17.70 10.29 -10.94
C PHE A 308 -16.82 10.71 -9.75
N LEU A 309 -15.81 11.55 -10.01
CA LEU A 309 -14.74 11.85 -9.06
C LEU A 309 -15.23 12.43 -7.72
N PRO A 310 -16.20 13.35 -7.67
CA PRO A 310 -16.71 13.88 -6.40
C PRO A 310 -17.33 12.83 -5.46
N ASP A 311 -17.72 11.67 -5.99
CA ASP A 311 -18.40 10.62 -5.22
C ASP A 311 -17.46 9.50 -4.77
N ILE A 312 -16.15 9.59 -5.05
CA ILE A 312 -15.19 8.53 -4.73
C ILE A 312 -13.91 9.06 -4.06
N LYS A 313 -13.21 8.15 -3.38
CA LYS A 313 -11.84 8.33 -2.89
C LYS A 313 -10.98 7.16 -3.35
N ILE A 314 -9.76 7.48 -3.79
CA ILE A 314 -8.73 6.48 -4.12
C ILE A 314 -7.59 6.60 -3.11
N SER A 315 -7.21 5.47 -2.53
CA SER A 315 -6.19 5.37 -1.49
C SER A 315 -5.20 4.24 -1.78
N GLY A 316 -3.97 4.38 -1.26
CA GLY A 316 -2.92 3.36 -1.36
C GLY A 316 -1.91 3.60 -2.48
N THR A 317 -0.85 2.79 -2.50
CA THR A 317 0.32 2.98 -3.37
C THR A 317 0.39 1.91 -4.46
N GLU A 318 0.92 2.25 -5.64
CA GLU A 318 1.17 1.30 -6.73
C GLU A 318 2.47 0.52 -6.52
N ILE A 319 2.42 -0.82 -6.58
CA ILE A 319 3.57 -1.71 -6.32
C ILE A 319 4.85 -1.22 -6.99
N GLY A 320 5.89 -0.97 -6.17
CA GLY A 320 7.22 -0.57 -6.66
C GLY A 320 7.38 0.92 -6.92
N ASN A 321 6.36 1.75 -6.68
CA ASN A 321 6.47 3.21 -6.78
C ASN A 321 7.30 3.77 -5.61
N ARG A 322 8.62 3.87 -5.82
CA ARG A 322 9.61 4.32 -4.83
C ARG A 322 10.52 5.41 -5.44
N PRO A 323 9.97 6.58 -5.81
CA PRO A 323 10.72 7.61 -6.53
C PRO A 323 11.84 8.20 -5.68
N ASP A 324 13.09 8.05 -6.10
CA ASP A 324 14.25 8.68 -5.48
C ASP A 324 14.88 9.68 -6.46
N ASP A 325 14.53 10.96 -6.30
CA ASP A 325 15.00 12.05 -7.15
C ASP A 325 15.40 13.25 -6.29
N SER A 326 16.51 13.89 -6.63
CA SER A 326 17.05 15.04 -5.92
C SER A 326 17.56 16.08 -6.90
N ASN A 327 16.99 17.28 -6.84
CA ASN A 327 17.41 18.40 -7.70
C ASN A 327 18.89 18.73 -7.46
N PRO A 328 19.66 19.09 -8.51
CA PRO A 328 21.03 19.54 -8.34
C PRO A 328 21.03 20.74 -7.39
N SER A 329 22.05 20.83 -6.54
CA SER A 329 22.23 22.00 -5.68
C SER A 329 22.20 23.25 -6.56
N SER A 330 21.33 24.21 -6.25
CA SER A 330 21.38 25.54 -6.83
C SER A 330 22.72 26.16 -6.43
N GLY A 331 23.74 25.97 -7.27
CA GLY A 331 25.04 26.59 -7.09
C GLY A 331 24.84 28.09 -6.86
N GLY A 332 25.58 28.66 -5.91
CA GLY A 332 25.39 30.04 -5.45
C GLY A 332 25.17 31.01 -6.61
N GLN A 333 23.96 31.54 -6.69
CA GLN A 333 23.54 32.42 -7.78
C GLN A 333 24.35 33.72 -7.70
N SER A 334 25.19 33.97 -8.70
CA SER A 334 25.86 35.26 -8.84
C SER A 334 24.85 36.28 -9.40
N PRO A 335 24.81 37.53 -8.88
CA PRO A 335 23.91 38.56 -9.40
C PRO A 335 24.09 38.76 -10.90
N GLY A 336 23.04 38.52 -11.69
CA GLY A 336 23.05 38.67 -13.15
C GLY A 336 23.27 37.38 -13.94
N ASP A 337 23.61 36.26 -13.29
CA ASP A 337 23.66 34.96 -13.96
C ASP A 337 22.24 34.43 -14.20
N ARG A 338 21.83 34.46 -15.47
CA ARG A 338 20.54 33.92 -15.91
C ARG A 338 20.55 32.38 -15.96
N GLY A 339 21.73 31.77 -15.96
CA GLY A 339 21.91 30.34 -16.09
C GLY A 339 21.66 29.84 -17.51
N ILE A 340 21.19 28.60 -17.64
CA ILE A 340 21.07 27.89 -18.92
C ILE A 340 19.93 28.48 -19.75
N ALA A 341 20.23 28.83 -21.01
CA ALA A 341 19.22 29.25 -21.99
C ALA A 341 18.34 28.06 -22.42
N MET A 342 17.04 28.27 -22.45
CA MET A 342 16.02 27.26 -22.67
C MET A 342 15.02 27.72 -23.73
N GLN A 343 14.55 26.77 -24.54
CA GLN A 343 13.43 26.96 -25.46
C GLN A 343 12.38 25.91 -25.18
N PHE A 344 11.10 26.29 -25.29
CA PHE A 344 9.98 25.43 -24.93
C PHE A 344 9.08 25.17 -26.14
N PRO A 345 8.57 23.93 -26.31
CA PRO A 345 7.65 23.61 -27.41
C PRO A 345 6.40 24.50 -27.37
N GLY A 346 6.08 25.14 -28.49
CA GLY A 346 4.90 26.00 -28.63
C GLY A 346 5.06 27.43 -28.09
N PHE A 347 6.25 27.82 -27.63
CA PHE A 347 6.54 29.17 -27.14
C PHE A 347 7.65 29.83 -27.98
N ASN A 348 7.45 31.11 -28.31
CA ASN A 348 8.45 31.92 -28.98
C ASN A 348 9.24 32.69 -27.93
N GLY A 349 10.52 32.35 -27.72
CA GLY A 349 11.39 33.07 -26.81
C GLY A 349 12.52 32.23 -26.24
N VAL A 350 13.45 32.91 -25.56
CA VAL A 350 14.52 32.28 -24.79
C VAL A 350 14.23 32.50 -23.31
N TYR A 351 14.08 31.39 -22.60
CA TYR A 351 13.91 31.31 -21.16
C TYR A 351 15.25 30.94 -20.51
N TYR A 352 15.34 31.06 -19.20
CA TYR A 352 16.61 30.91 -18.50
C TYR A 352 16.40 30.18 -17.17
N SER A 353 17.29 29.24 -16.84
CA SER A 353 17.14 28.36 -15.67
C SER A 353 17.00 29.12 -14.36
N ASN A 354 17.72 30.23 -14.16
CA ASN A 354 17.68 30.98 -12.91
C ASN A 354 16.57 32.02 -12.89
N ASN A 355 15.86 32.21 -14.00
CA ASN A 355 14.73 33.12 -14.04
C ASN A 355 13.50 32.49 -13.38
N PRO A 356 12.70 33.28 -12.64
CA PRO A 356 11.39 32.86 -12.16
C PRO A 356 10.51 32.36 -13.30
N ILE A 357 9.75 31.30 -13.03
CA ILE A 357 8.72 30.77 -13.95
C ILE A 357 7.68 31.86 -14.21
N HIS A 358 7.22 32.51 -13.14
CA HIS A 358 6.40 33.72 -13.21
C HIS A 358 7.27 34.93 -12.86
N PRO A 359 7.59 35.82 -13.82
CA PRO A 359 8.31 37.06 -13.51
C PRO A 359 7.61 37.89 -12.44
N THR A 360 6.28 37.89 -12.47
CA THR A 360 5.41 38.41 -11.41
C THR A 360 4.38 37.34 -11.07
N ASN A 361 4.35 36.88 -9.82
CA ASN A 361 3.40 35.88 -9.33
C ASN A 361 1.99 36.47 -9.17
N GLN A 362 1.00 35.63 -8.80
CA GLN A 362 -0.39 36.05 -8.62
C GLN A 362 -0.62 37.08 -7.49
N PHE A 363 0.42 37.46 -6.76
CA PHE A 363 0.36 38.42 -5.67
C PHE A 363 1.08 39.74 -6.00
N GLY A 364 1.50 39.94 -7.26
CA GLY A 364 2.20 41.15 -7.70
C GLY A 364 3.66 41.20 -7.26
N GLN A 365 4.25 40.08 -6.84
CA GLN A 365 5.63 39.98 -6.38
C GLN A 365 6.48 39.16 -7.38
N PRO A 366 7.82 39.28 -7.36
CA PRO A 366 8.67 38.35 -8.11
C PRO A 366 8.38 36.88 -7.73
N GLY A 367 8.33 36.01 -8.72
CA GLY A 367 8.20 34.57 -8.50
C GLY A 367 9.43 33.98 -7.80
N ASN A 368 9.21 32.95 -6.99
CA ASN A 368 10.21 32.31 -6.14
C ASN A 368 10.61 30.91 -6.64
N PHE A 369 9.94 30.42 -7.69
CA PHE A 369 10.22 29.13 -8.31
C PHE A 369 10.74 29.35 -9.73
N THR A 370 11.79 28.64 -10.09
CA THR A 370 12.58 28.87 -11.30
C THR A 370 12.45 27.74 -12.31
N TRP A 371 12.76 28.03 -13.57
CA TRP A 371 12.79 26.99 -14.62
C TRP A 371 13.83 25.91 -14.33
N GLY A 372 14.93 26.25 -13.67
CA GLY A 372 15.97 25.32 -13.26
C GLY A 372 15.45 24.29 -12.26
N GLU A 373 14.68 24.75 -11.26
CA GLU A 373 14.04 23.84 -10.30
C GLU A 373 13.00 22.93 -10.97
N ALA A 374 12.17 23.49 -11.86
CA ALA A 374 11.11 22.73 -12.53
C ALA A 374 11.64 21.68 -13.52
N LEU A 375 12.75 21.97 -14.17
CA LEU A 375 13.32 21.15 -15.25
C LEU A 375 14.61 20.45 -14.85
N HIS A 376 14.97 20.45 -13.57
CA HIS A 376 16.16 19.79 -13.05
C HIS A 376 17.42 20.19 -13.83
N ALA A 377 17.61 21.51 -13.96
CA ALA A 377 18.73 22.05 -14.72
C ALA A 377 20.03 21.91 -13.94
N ASP A 378 21.03 21.30 -14.56
CA ASP A 378 22.36 21.12 -14.00
C ASP A 378 23.31 22.16 -14.60
N PRO A 379 23.69 23.21 -13.85
CA PRO A 379 24.57 24.25 -14.34
C PRO A 379 25.98 23.74 -14.69
N ALA A 380 26.42 22.61 -14.13
CA ALA A 380 27.74 22.06 -14.41
C ALA A 380 27.82 21.40 -15.79
N THR A 381 26.72 20.79 -16.24
CA THR A 381 26.67 20.05 -17.52
C THR A 381 25.87 20.79 -18.61
N GLY A 382 25.09 21.80 -18.24
CA GLY A 382 24.14 22.45 -19.14
C GLY A 382 22.90 21.60 -19.43
N PHE A 383 22.77 20.45 -18.78
CA PHE A 383 21.63 19.54 -18.94
C PHE A 383 20.37 20.12 -18.31
N TYR A 384 19.21 19.84 -18.90
CA TYR A 384 17.91 20.03 -18.28
C TYR A 384 16.88 19.08 -18.93
N ARG A 385 15.84 18.73 -18.18
CA ARG A 385 14.71 17.91 -18.64
C ARG A 385 13.84 18.73 -19.58
N ARG A 386 13.75 18.31 -20.85
CA ARG A 386 13.05 19.07 -21.90
C ARG A 386 11.56 18.70 -21.90
N PRO A 387 10.64 19.66 -21.71
CA PRO A 387 9.20 19.40 -21.83
C PRO A 387 8.86 18.77 -23.19
N SER A 388 8.04 17.72 -23.19
CA SER A 388 7.70 16.98 -24.42
C SER A 388 6.70 17.72 -25.33
N ASN A 389 5.91 18.64 -24.79
CA ASN A 389 4.95 19.47 -25.52
C ASN A 389 4.56 20.71 -24.72
N ALA A 390 3.81 21.63 -25.34
CA ALA A 390 3.35 22.88 -24.72
C ALA A 390 2.44 22.65 -23.49
N GLY A 391 1.67 21.56 -23.44
CA GLY A 391 0.81 21.22 -22.31
C GLY A 391 1.57 21.01 -21.02
N VAL A 392 2.74 20.36 -21.08
CA VAL A 392 3.65 20.21 -19.93
C VAL A 392 4.09 21.58 -19.40
N VAL A 393 4.39 22.52 -20.30
CA VAL A 393 4.81 23.88 -19.93
C VAL A 393 3.67 24.64 -19.23
N TYR A 394 2.44 24.54 -19.75
CA TYR A 394 1.27 25.13 -19.10
C TYR A 394 1.02 24.55 -17.71
N ASN A 395 1.17 23.23 -17.55
CA ASN A 395 1.06 22.58 -16.25
C ASN A 395 2.12 23.05 -15.25
N ILE A 396 3.36 23.26 -15.69
CA ILE A 396 4.44 23.85 -14.86
C ILE A 396 4.07 25.29 -14.45
N LEU A 397 3.53 26.09 -15.37
CA LEU A 397 3.07 27.45 -15.06
C LEU A 397 1.98 27.43 -13.99
N ASP A 398 0.97 26.57 -14.11
CA ASP A 398 -0.11 26.49 -13.12
C ASP A 398 0.38 25.94 -11.77
N MET A 399 1.23 24.92 -11.79
CA MET A 399 1.79 24.35 -10.57
C MET A 399 2.71 25.36 -9.84
N ALA A 400 3.43 26.23 -10.57
CA ALA A 400 4.20 27.31 -9.95
C ALA A 400 3.31 28.27 -9.13
N ARG A 401 2.06 28.51 -9.55
CA ARG A 401 1.10 29.32 -8.78
C ARG A 401 0.69 28.60 -7.50
N VAL A 402 0.42 27.30 -7.57
CA VAL A 402 0.11 26.47 -6.40
C VAL A 402 1.26 26.51 -5.38
N MET A 403 2.50 26.42 -5.86
CA MET A 403 3.67 26.50 -4.97
C MET A 403 3.84 27.86 -4.30
N GLU A 404 3.46 28.96 -4.96
CA GLU A 404 3.41 30.28 -4.32
C GLU A 404 2.34 30.36 -3.22
N ASP A 405 1.19 29.72 -3.41
CA ASP A 405 0.16 29.62 -2.36
C ASP A 405 0.68 28.83 -1.16
N ILE A 406 1.34 27.69 -1.39
CA ILE A 406 1.96 26.86 -0.36
C ILE A 406 3.06 27.65 0.36
N ARG A 407 3.92 28.35 -0.38
CA ARG A 407 4.97 29.23 0.17
C ARG A 407 4.40 30.28 1.11
N ARG A 408 3.32 30.97 0.70
CA ARG A 408 2.62 31.95 1.56
C ARG A 408 1.98 31.32 2.78
N ARG A 409 1.38 30.14 2.64
CA ARG A 409 0.77 29.37 3.74
C ARG A 409 1.78 29.08 4.84
N TYR A 410 3.03 28.80 4.47
CA TYR A 410 4.13 28.61 5.41
C TYR A 410 4.90 29.91 5.73
N GLY A 411 4.28 31.09 5.59
CA GLY A 411 4.86 32.36 6.03
C GLY A 411 5.99 32.87 5.12
N ASN A 412 5.91 32.63 3.81
CA ASN A 412 6.89 33.05 2.80
C ASN A 412 8.28 32.40 2.95
N ARG A 413 8.37 31.28 3.67
CA ARG A 413 9.62 30.53 3.84
C ARG A 413 10.09 29.94 2.52
N PRO A 414 11.40 29.83 2.27
CA PRO A 414 11.92 29.09 1.11
C PRO A 414 11.38 27.66 1.10
N ILE A 415 11.00 27.14 -0.07
CA ILE A 415 10.60 25.75 -0.27
C ILE A 415 11.67 25.09 -1.12
N ARG A 416 12.19 23.93 -0.70
CA ARG A 416 13.15 23.16 -1.49
C ARG A 416 12.39 22.23 -2.42
N ILE A 417 12.65 22.33 -3.72
CA ILE A 417 12.11 21.42 -4.73
C ILE A 417 13.06 20.24 -4.88
N ASN A 418 12.59 19.01 -4.65
CA ASN A 418 13.35 17.80 -4.89
C ASN A 418 13.16 17.33 -6.33
N SER A 419 11.92 17.31 -6.82
CA SER A 419 11.59 16.88 -8.18
C SER A 419 10.32 17.58 -8.67
N TRP A 420 10.25 17.84 -9.97
CA TRP A 420 9.07 18.43 -10.62
C TRP A 420 8.81 17.74 -11.95
N TYR A 421 9.19 18.30 -13.10
CA TYR A 421 9.02 17.58 -14.36
C TYR A 421 9.97 16.39 -14.44
N ARG A 422 9.46 15.21 -14.83
CA ARG A 422 10.26 14.04 -15.19
C ARG A 422 9.91 13.63 -16.61
N ASP A 423 10.90 13.49 -17.49
CA ASP A 423 10.68 12.80 -18.76
C ASP A 423 10.51 11.28 -18.51
N PRO A 424 9.97 10.51 -19.48
CA PRO A 424 9.71 9.08 -19.29
C PRO A 424 10.93 8.25 -18.87
N VAL A 425 12.11 8.56 -19.40
CA VAL A 425 13.35 7.82 -19.10
C VAL A 425 13.75 8.09 -17.66
N THR A 426 13.77 9.36 -17.26
CA THR A 426 14.10 9.75 -15.88
C THR A 426 13.09 9.18 -14.88
N ASN A 427 11.78 9.25 -15.17
CA ASN A 427 10.75 8.72 -14.28
C ASN A 427 10.91 7.21 -14.04
N ALA A 428 11.24 6.44 -15.08
CA ALA A 428 11.52 5.02 -14.93
C ALA A 428 12.81 4.78 -14.12
N ALA A 429 13.88 5.54 -14.39
CA ALA A 429 15.17 5.41 -13.71
C ALA A 429 15.09 5.66 -12.20
N VAL A 430 14.27 6.63 -11.77
CA VAL A 430 14.07 6.94 -10.35
C VAL A 430 13.06 6.01 -9.67
N GLY A 431 12.46 5.05 -10.37
CA GLY A 431 11.46 4.14 -9.80
C GLY A 431 10.06 4.75 -9.65
N GLY A 432 9.72 5.74 -10.48
CA GLY A 432 8.41 6.37 -10.51
C GLY A 432 7.35 5.53 -11.24
N ALA A 433 6.10 5.66 -10.81
CA ALA A 433 4.94 5.05 -11.44
C ALA A 433 4.82 5.36 -12.95
N SER A 434 4.34 4.39 -13.74
CA SER A 434 4.18 4.54 -15.20
C SER A 434 3.16 5.62 -15.60
N GLN A 435 2.20 5.91 -14.73
CA GLN A 435 1.17 6.95 -14.90
C GLN A 435 1.43 8.17 -13.98
N SER A 436 2.69 8.40 -13.61
CA SER A 436 3.12 9.49 -12.73
C SER A 436 2.74 10.88 -13.26
N ARG A 437 2.22 11.74 -12.38
CA ARG A 437 1.89 13.15 -12.70
C ARG A 437 3.12 14.03 -12.94
N HIS A 438 4.32 13.57 -12.54
CA HIS A 438 5.57 14.27 -12.92
C HIS A 438 5.80 14.26 -14.44
N LEU A 439 5.29 13.24 -15.15
CA LEU A 439 5.38 13.13 -16.61
C LEU A 439 4.58 14.22 -17.34
N THR A 440 3.59 14.80 -16.65
CA THR A 440 2.72 15.85 -17.18
C THR A 440 3.11 17.24 -16.69
N GLY A 441 4.09 17.38 -15.79
CA GLY A 441 4.57 18.66 -15.28
C GLY A 441 3.68 19.30 -14.21
N ASP A 442 2.60 18.63 -13.81
CA ASP A 442 1.64 19.11 -12.82
C ASP A 442 1.83 18.44 -11.44
N ALA A 443 3.04 17.99 -11.14
CA ALA A 443 3.38 17.39 -9.86
C ALA A 443 4.74 17.86 -9.35
N ILE A 444 4.86 17.97 -8.03
CA ILE A 444 6.08 18.38 -7.34
C ILE A 444 6.28 17.53 -6.09
N ASP A 445 7.52 17.09 -5.92
CA ASP A 445 8.07 16.55 -4.68
C ASP A 445 8.90 17.68 -4.02
N PHE A 446 8.50 18.13 -2.83
CA PHE A 446 9.10 19.28 -2.16
C PHE A 446 9.28 19.09 -0.65
N VAL A 447 10.08 19.98 -0.06
CA VAL A 447 10.34 20.04 1.38
C VAL A 447 10.17 21.47 1.87
N VAL A 448 9.44 21.62 2.98
CA VAL A 448 9.35 22.89 3.71
C VAL A 448 10.37 22.85 4.85
N PRO A 449 11.49 23.62 4.79
CA PRO A 449 12.55 23.56 5.78
C PRO A 449 12.06 23.82 7.20
N GLY A 450 12.35 22.86 8.09
CA GLY A 450 11.96 22.88 9.49
C GLY A 450 10.55 22.34 9.78
N ILE A 451 9.85 21.79 8.78
CA ILE A 451 8.55 21.13 8.95
C ILE A 451 8.63 19.73 8.36
N HIS A 452 8.17 18.72 9.10
CA HIS A 452 8.24 17.34 8.65
C HIS A 452 7.23 17.09 7.51
N PRO A 453 7.56 16.28 6.48
CA PRO A 453 6.65 16.00 5.36
C PRO A 453 5.25 15.50 5.74
N PHE A 454 5.15 14.71 6.82
CA PHE A 454 3.87 14.26 7.40
C PHE A 454 3.01 15.41 7.95
N ASP A 455 3.63 16.42 8.55
CA ASP A 455 2.92 17.61 9.05
C ASP A 455 2.49 18.52 7.89
N VAL A 456 3.34 18.66 6.87
CA VAL A 456 2.99 19.34 5.62
C VAL A 456 1.81 18.63 4.96
N PHE A 457 1.86 17.30 4.83
CA PHE A 457 0.74 16.51 4.30
C PHE A 457 -0.55 16.77 5.09
N ALA A 458 -0.51 16.68 6.41
CA ALA A 458 -1.70 16.82 7.24
C ALA A 458 -2.30 18.23 7.18
N ASP A 459 -1.47 19.26 7.08
CA ASP A 459 -1.90 20.65 6.92
C ASP A 459 -2.45 20.95 5.50
N LEU A 460 -1.89 20.31 4.48
CA LEU A 460 -2.30 20.47 3.09
C LEU A 460 -3.48 19.58 2.70
N ASP A 461 -3.71 18.41 3.30
CA ASP A 461 -4.83 17.52 2.91
C ASP A 461 -6.19 18.22 2.92
N PRO A 462 -6.63 18.89 4.01
CA PRO A 462 -7.91 19.58 4.01
C PRO A 462 -7.92 20.81 3.09
N TRP A 463 -6.79 21.50 2.93
CA TRP A 463 -6.68 22.67 2.05
C TRP A 463 -6.73 22.27 0.57
N TRP A 464 -6.00 21.23 0.19
CA TRP A 464 -5.92 20.71 -1.17
C TRP A 464 -7.21 20.00 -1.56
N GLY A 465 -7.74 19.18 -0.64
CA GLY A 465 -9.03 18.53 -0.77
C GLY A 465 -9.15 17.75 -2.08
N ASN A 466 -10.19 18.08 -2.86
CA ASN A 466 -10.50 17.44 -4.14
C ASN A 466 -9.73 18.05 -5.33
N ARG A 467 -8.80 18.98 -5.13
CA ARG A 467 -8.06 19.63 -6.24
C ARG A 467 -6.99 18.73 -6.87
N GLY A 468 -6.51 17.73 -6.16
CA GLY A 468 -5.54 16.78 -6.71
C GLY A 468 -4.96 15.81 -5.70
N GLY A 469 -3.85 15.17 -6.09
CA GLY A 469 -3.16 14.18 -5.28
C GLY A 469 -2.26 14.82 -4.23
N LEU A 470 -2.09 14.11 -3.11
CA LEU A 470 -1.17 14.49 -2.04
C LEU A 470 -0.60 13.19 -1.45
N ALA A 471 0.70 13.17 -1.19
CA ALA A 471 1.36 12.05 -0.53
C ALA A 471 2.57 12.53 0.27
N SER A 472 3.09 11.66 1.11
CA SER A 472 4.34 11.91 1.82
C SER A 472 5.28 10.70 1.75
N SER A 473 6.55 11.00 1.95
CA SER A 473 7.60 10.07 2.38
C SER A 473 8.22 10.61 3.67
N SER A 474 9.24 9.93 4.20
CA SER A 474 10.05 10.46 5.30
C SER A 474 10.85 11.71 4.93
N VAL A 475 11.05 11.99 3.64
CA VAL A 475 11.99 13.02 3.17
C VAL A 475 11.38 14.09 2.28
N PHE A 476 10.16 13.91 1.75
CA PHE A 476 9.45 14.93 0.96
C PHE A 476 7.92 14.77 1.00
N THR A 477 7.23 15.84 0.64
CA THR A 477 5.79 15.84 0.37
C THR A 477 5.58 15.92 -1.14
N HIS A 478 4.68 15.11 -1.66
CA HIS A 478 4.23 15.14 -3.04
C HIS A 478 2.90 15.87 -3.14
N ILE A 479 2.75 16.72 -4.15
CA ILE A 479 1.47 17.32 -4.54
C ILE A 479 1.32 17.32 -6.06
N ASP A 480 0.09 17.09 -6.54
CA ASP A 480 -0.22 17.22 -7.97
C ASP A 480 -1.62 17.79 -8.22
N MET A 481 -1.87 18.25 -9.45
CA MET A 481 -3.13 18.84 -9.90
C MET A 481 -3.99 17.87 -10.72
N ARG A 482 -4.03 16.57 -10.37
CA ARG A 482 -4.83 15.57 -11.11
C ARG A 482 -6.35 15.85 -11.14
N GLY A 483 -6.83 16.83 -10.38
CA GLY A 483 -8.23 17.27 -10.41
C GLY A 483 -9.19 16.45 -9.55
N TYR A 484 -8.68 15.56 -8.69
CA TYR A 484 -9.46 14.76 -7.73
C TYR A 484 -8.61 14.31 -6.55
N ARG A 485 -9.27 13.96 -5.44
CA ARG A 485 -8.60 13.48 -4.24
C ARG A 485 -8.00 12.09 -4.45
N ALA A 486 -6.70 11.99 -4.25
CA ALA A 486 -5.96 10.73 -4.12
C ALA A 486 -4.90 10.86 -3.03
N ARG A 487 -4.77 9.89 -2.12
CA ARG A 487 -3.80 9.91 -1.02
C ARG A 487 -3.03 8.61 -0.90
N TRP A 488 -1.73 8.72 -0.68
CA TRP A 488 -0.86 7.55 -0.52
C TRP A 488 0.38 7.90 0.30
N ASP A 489 1.11 6.88 0.72
CA ASP A 489 2.41 6.99 1.40
C ASP A 489 3.45 6.18 0.61
N TYR A 490 4.66 6.71 0.46
CA TYR A 490 5.71 6.03 -0.29
C TYR A 490 6.38 4.88 0.48
N GLY A 491 6.18 4.79 1.80
CA GLY A 491 6.62 3.66 2.63
C GLY A 491 8.10 3.68 3.01
N TYR A 492 8.79 4.82 2.89
CA TYR A 492 10.17 4.99 3.31
C TYR A 492 10.46 6.41 3.77
#